data_AF-A0A2S7ZGG2-F1
#
_entry.id   AF-A0A2S7ZGG2-F1
#
_cell.length_a   1.000
_cell.length_b   1.000
_cell.length_c   1.000
_cell.angle_alpha   90.00
_cell.angle_beta   90.00
_cell.angle_gamma   90.00
#
_symmetry.space_group_name_H-M   'P 1'
#
loop_
_entity.id
_entity.type
_entity.pdbx_description
1 polymer ?
#
loop_
_entity_poly.entity_id
_entity_poly.type
_entity_poly.pdbx_seq_one_letter_code
_entity_poly.pdbx_strand_id
1 'polypeptide(L)'
;MAEIKLIYGDEPQLIEEEKRKFLSAYPDLPVTVLDDEAGPQKISEKLCEDSLFGDRKVFCLVNLPIIRKSGKNSDAWIPLYELIMEYNGDNPILLIYHDMIDKRIKQNKEILDKIPNHQCKRLEGADLVMWIRQYCTSNGFKMTPDAQEYVAHLIDLWQDVPVSFMRTEFDRYFLQITGEKVITKEFLEENGSDYGAKNIFTFKEALLKRDIDTLLELFPFMFGYKELDRAMSYIEGQLRLQLLVSECRQAGMSVQAIQNLCKDHDSSFKPYPIKLAYEASPRISVKALRALLKGLYEIILDSRSSKGDIWRFRDLCITYCGYKG
;
A
#
# COMPACT_ATOMS: atom_id res chain seq x y z
N MET A 1 -8.88 33.77 -17.93
CA MET A 1 -7.63 32.98 -18.03
C MET A 1 -8.01 31.53 -17.86
N ALA A 2 -7.58 30.68 -18.79
CA ALA A 2 -7.78 29.25 -18.65
C ALA A 2 -6.97 28.69 -17.49
N GLU A 3 -7.51 27.66 -16.84
CA GLU A 3 -6.85 26.96 -15.75
C GLU A 3 -5.80 26.00 -16.29
N ILE A 4 -4.59 26.06 -15.72
CA ILE A 4 -3.55 25.04 -15.93
C ILE A 4 -3.34 24.32 -14.61
N LYS A 5 -3.43 22.99 -14.61
CA LYS A 5 -3.16 22.15 -13.44
C LYS A 5 -2.15 21.07 -13.78
N LEU A 6 -1.23 20.79 -12.86
CA LEU A 6 -0.28 19.68 -12.95
C LEU A 6 -0.64 18.59 -11.92
N ILE A 7 -0.83 17.37 -12.39
CA ILE A 7 -0.94 16.17 -11.55
C ILE A 7 0.32 15.34 -11.78
N TYR A 8 1.03 14.98 -10.72
CA TYR A 8 2.24 14.16 -10.85
C TYR A 8 2.39 13.15 -9.72
N GLY A 9 3.06 12.03 -9.98
CA GLY A 9 3.41 11.05 -8.96
C GLY A 9 3.47 9.61 -9.48
N ASP A 10 3.60 8.68 -8.54
CA ASP A 10 3.82 7.25 -8.77
C ASP A 10 2.63 6.37 -8.37
N GLU A 11 1.49 6.96 -7.98
CA GLU A 11 0.24 6.25 -7.69
C GLU A 11 -0.82 6.47 -8.79
N PRO A 12 -0.98 5.53 -9.75
CA PRO A 12 -1.88 5.69 -10.89
C PRO A 12 -3.34 5.91 -10.50
N GLN A 13 -3.81 5.26 -9.42
CA GLN A 13 -5.21 5.37 -9.00
C GLN A 13 -5.55 6.79 -8.55
N LEU A 14 -4.65 7.43 -7.81
CA LEU A 14 -4.82 8.81 -7.34
C LEU A 14 -4.72 9.82 -8.50
N ILE A 15 -3.81 9.58 -9.46
CA ILE A 15 -3.69 10.40 -10.68
C ILE A 15 -5.02 10.40 -11.44
N GLU A 16 -5.62 9.23 -11.63
CA GLU A 16 -6.88 9.09 -12.37
C GLU A 16 -8.07 9.71 -11.61
N GLU A 17 -8.07 9.67 -10.28
CA GLU A 17 -9.08 10.37 -9.46
C GLU A 17 -8.97 11.89 -9.59
N GLU A 18 -7.77 12.45 -9.49
CA GLU A 18 -7.56 13.89 -9.65
C GLU A 18 -7.84 14.37 -11.08
N LYS A 19 -7.50 13.55 -12.09
CA LYS A 19 -7.86 13.81 -13.48
C LYS A 19 -9.37 13.87 -13.64
N ARG A 20 -10.12 12.91 -13.10
CA ARG A 20 -11.59 12.93 -13.14
C ARG A 20 -12.18 14.15 -12.45
N LYS A 21 -11.64 14.54 -11.29
CA LYS A 21 -12.06 15.77 -10.58
C LYS A 21 -11.83 17.02 -11.42
N PHE A 22 -10.69 17.13 -12.10
CA PHE A 22 -10.42 18.25 -13.01
C PHE A 22 -11.41 18.26 -14.18
N LEU A 23 -11.60 17.11 -14.85
CA LEU A 23 -12.51 17.00 -15.98
C LEU A 23 -13.98 17.24 -15.61
N SER A 24 -14.40 16.95 -14.37
CA SER A 24 -15.77 17.23 -13.92
C SER A 24 -16.10 18.73 -13.82
N ALA A 25 -15.10 19.61 -13.77
CA ALA A 25 -15.31 21.06 -13.87
C ALA A 25 -15.63 21.51 -15.30
N TYR A 26 -15.42 20.64 -16.29
CA TYR A 26 -15.58 20.92 -17.73
C TYR A 26 -16.39 19.80 -18.44
N PRO A 27 -17.61 19.47 -18.01
CA PRO A 27 -18.35 18.29 -18.45
C PRO A 27 -18.70 18.28 -19.95
N ASP A 28 -18.91 19.47 -20.52
CA ASP A 28 -19.37 19.64 -21.91
C ASP A 28 -18.23 19.88 -22.91
N LEU A 29 -16.98 19.99 -22.43
CA LEU A 29 -15.85 20.27 -23.30
C LEU A 29 -15.22 18.97 -23.81
N PRO A 30 -14.98 18.82 -25.13
CA PRO A 30 -14.22 17.69 -25.65
C PRO A 30 -12.79 17.68 -25.08
N VAL A 31 -12.29 16.49 -24.76
CA VAL A 31 -10.94 16.30 -24.23
C VAL A 31 -10.00 15.86 -25.36
N THR A 32 -8.92 16.61 -25.55
CA THR A 32 -7.83 16.26 -26.47
C THR A 32 -6.63 15.80 -25.66
N VAL A 33 -6.24 14.53 -25.83
CA VAL A 33 -5.05 13.96 -25.17
C VAL A 33 -3.86 14.06 -26.12
N LEU A 34 -2.71 14.52 -25.62
CA LEU A 34 -1.45 14.61 -26.35
C LEU A 34 -0.31 14.12 -25.44
N ASP A 35 0.68 13.46 -26.03
CA ASP A 35 1.86 12.92 -25.36
C ASP A 35 3.13 13.26 -26.13
N ASP A 36 4.25 12.66 -25.74
CA ASP A 36 5.56 12.92 -26.34
C ASP A 36 5.67 12.46 -27.81
N GLU A 37 4.86 11.50 -28.26
CA GLU A 37 4.82 11.03 -29.64
C GLU A 37 4.30 12.10 -30.60
N ALA A 38 3.45 13.02 -30.13
CA ALA A 38 2.97 14.13 -30.94
C ALA A 38 4.08 15.13 -31.30
N GLY A 39 5.13 15.20 -30.47
CA GLY A 39 6.25 16.15 -30.61
C GLY A 39 5.90 17.59 -30.18
N PRO A 40 6.91 18.38 -29.76
CA PRO A 40 6.67 19.68 -29.13
C PRO A 40 6.01 20.70 -30.06
N GLN A 41 6.37 20.71 -31.35
CA GLN A 41 5.84 21.66 -32.33
C GLN A 41 4.34 21.49 -32.55
N LYS A 42 3.88 20.26 -32.79
CA LYS A 42 2.46 19.95 -33.00
C LYS A 42 1.61 20.22 -31.76
N ILE A 43 2.17 20.00 -30.57
CA ILE A 43 1.49 20.35 -29.32
C ILE A 43 1.35 21.87 -29.22
N SER A 44 2.44 22.63 -29.45
CA SER A 44 2.39 24.09 -29.44
C SER A 44 1.37 24.65 -30.43
N GLU A 45 1.35 24.15 -31.67
CA GLU A 45 0.37 24.53 -32.68
C GLU A 45 -1.07 24.33 -32.18
N LYS A 46 -1.37 23.14 -31.62
CA LYS A 46 -2.70 22.85 -31.08
C LYS A 46 -3.08 23.73 -29.89
N LEU A 47 -2.14 24.08 -29.03
CA LEU A 47 -2.40 24.96 -27.88
C LEU A 47 -2.68 26.40 -28.30
N CYS A 48 -2.04 26.84 -29.39
CA CYS A 48 -2.18 28.16 -30.00
C CYS A 48 -3.27 28.25 -31.08
N GLU A 49 -3.95 27.14 -31.40
CA GLU A 49 -5.14 27.17 -32.26
C GLU A 49 -6.22 28.00 -31.56
N ASP A 50 -6.20 29.30 -31.86
CA ASP A 50 -7.16 30.25 -31.32
C ASP A 50 -8.57 29.85 -31.74
N SER A 51 -9.43 29.82 -30.73
CA SER A 51 -10.87 29.60 -30.82
C SER A 51 -11.58 30.82 -31.46
N LEU A 52 -11.10 31.31 -32.61
CA LEU A 52 -11.85 32.27 -33.43
C LEU A 52 -13.07 31.59 -34.07
N PHE A 53 -12.99 30.26 -34.32
CA PHE A 53 -14.08 29.42 -34.83
C PHE A 53 -14.11 27.99 -34.27
N GLY A 54 -13.14 27.62 -33.43
CA GLY A 54 -13.06 26.27 -32.84
C GLY A 54 -13.89 26.17 -31.56
N ASP A 55 -14.49 25.01 -31.30
CA ASP A 55 -15.11 24.76 -30.00
C ASP A 55 -14.04 24.69 -28.90
N ARG A 56 -14.32 25.28 -27.73
CA ARG A 56 -13.45 25.17 -26.55
C ARG A 56 -13.22 23.69 -26.23
N LYS A 57 -12.00 23.33 -25.83
CA LYS A 57 -11.58 21.96 -25.51
C LYS A 57 -10.70 21.94 -24.28
N VAL A 58 -10.60 20.78 -23.63
CA VAL A 58 -9.63 20.55 -22.56
C VAL A 58 -8.44 19.80 -23.13
N PHE A 59 -7.23 20.32 -22.93
CA PHE A 59 -6.01 19.62 -23.30
C PHE A 59 -5.48 18.80 -22.14
N CYS A 60 -5.27 17.51 -22.36
CA CYS A 60 -4.62 16.61 -21.41
C CYS A 60 -3.24 16.25 -21.97
N LEU A 61 -2.19 16.83 -21.41
CA LEU A 61 -0.81 16.66 -21.85
C LEU A 61 -0.10 15.66 -20.95
N VAL A 62 0.33 14.52 -21.49
CA VAL A 62 0.77 13.37 -20.71
C VAL A 62 2.27 13.12 -20.91
N ASN A 63 2.99 12.99 -19.79
CA ASN A 63 4.41 12.62 -19.73
C ASN A 63 5.34 13.43 -20.64
N LEU A 64 5.00 14.71 -20.85
CA LEU A 64 5.79 15.56 -21.73
C LEU A 64 7.22 15.78 -21.19
N PRO A 65 8.26 15.71 -22.03
CA PRO A 65 9.66 15.99 -21.65
C PRO A 65 9.97 17.45 -21.29
N ILE A 66 8.96 18.24 -20.98
CA ILE A 66 9.09 19.58 -20.36
C ILE A 66 9.46 19.47 -18.87
N ILE A 67 9.15 18.34 -18.23
CA ILE A 67 9.63 17.99 -16.89
C ILE A 67 10.94 17.24 -17.07
N ARG A 68 12.04 17.86 -16.64
CA ARG A 68 13.39 17.35 -16.90
C ARG A 68 13.78 16.24 -15.94
N LYS A 69 14.43 15.20 -16.46
CA LYS A 69 15.12 14.14 -15.69
C LYS A 69 16.64 14.32 -15.78
N SER A 70 17.40 13.89 -14.77
CA SER A 70 18.87 13.94 -14.84
C SER A 70 19.40 13.14 -16.03
N GLY A 71 20.13 13.79 -16.93
CA GLY A 71 20.85 13.15 -18.06
C GLY A 71 20.05 12.81 -19.32
N LYS A 72 18.73 13.07 -19.39
CA LYS A 72 17.87 12.72 -20.54
C LYS A 72 16.95 13.86 -20.96
N ASN A 73 17.48 14.99 -21.40
CA ASN A 73 16.63 16.09 -21.88
C ASN A 73 17.12 16.62 -23.22
N SER A 74 16.19 16.76 -24.17
CA SER A 74 16.41 17.44 -25.43
C SER A 74 15.95 18.89 -25.32
N ASP A 75 16.72 19.81 -25.86
CA ASP A 75 16.36 21.24 -25.88
C ASP A 75 15.22 21.56 -26.85
N ALA A 76 14.81 20.60 -27.68
CA ALA A 76 13.65 20.71 -28.56
C ALA A 76 12.32 20.99 -27.81
N TRP A 77 12.25 20.67 -26.52
CA TRP A 77 11.06 20.86 -25.68
C TRP A 77 11.02 22.21 -24.94
N ILE A 78 12.09 23.01 -25.00
CA ILE A 78 12.17 24.33 -24.35
C ILE A 78 11.06 25.28 -24.85
N PRO A 79 10.78 25.41 -26.16
CA PRO A 79 9.73 26.32 -26.63
C PRO A 79 8.34 25.98 -26.10
N LEU A 80 8.02 24.68 -25.99
CA LEU A 80 6.74 24.23 -25.43
C LEU A 80 6.67 24.50 -23.92
N TYR A 81 7.78 24.32 -23.21
CA TYR A 81 7.88 24.70 -21.80
C TYR A 81 7.57 26.20 -21.61
N GLU A 82 8.23 27.07 -22.37
CA GLU A 82 8.01 28.52 -22.30
C GLU A 82 6.55 28.88 -22.61
N LEU A 83 5.97 28.27 -23.66
CA LEU A 83 4.56 28.45 -24.01
C LEU A 83 3.61 28.08 -22.86
N ILE A 84 3.84 26.95 -22.18
CA ILE A 84 2.99 26.51 -21.05
C ILE A 84 3.13 27.46 -19.86
N MET A 85 4.34 27.97 -19.60
CA MET A 85 4.61 28.86 -18.47
C MET A 85 4.02 30.27 -18.65
N GLU A 86 3.81 30.69 -19.90
CA GLU A 86 3.23 31.98 -20.26
C GLU A 86 1.86 31.84 -20.93
N TYR A 87 1.23 30.66 -20.82
CA TYR A 87 0.01 30.35 -21.54
C TYR A 87 -1.13 31.30 -21.18
N ASN A 88 -1.69 31.95 -22.20
CA ASN A 88 -2.72 32.97 -22.09
C ASN A 88 -4.01 32.62 -22.86
N GLY A 89 -4.12 31.39 -23.38
CA GLY A 89 -5.29 30.93 -24.13
C GLY A 89 -6.51 30.63 -23.26
N ASP A 90 -7.62 30.27 -23.93
CA ASP A 90 -8.94 30.04 -23.31
C ASP A 90 -9.27 28.57 -22.99
N ASN A 91 -8.42 27.64 -23.44
CA ASN A 91 -8.60 26.20 -23.24
C ASN A 91 -7.92 25.72 -21.96
N PRO A 92 -8.63 25.03 -21.04
CA PRO A 92 -8.01 24.45 -19.85
C PRO A 92 -6.94 23.42 -20.22
N ILE A 93 -5.85 23.39 -19.46
CA ILE A 93 -4.74 22.44 -19.65
C ILE A 93 -4.54 21.61 -18.39
N LEU A 94 -4.57 20.29 -18.55
CA LEU A 94 -4.17 19.33 -17.54
C LEU A 94 -2.85 18.69 -17.93
N LEU A 95 -1.79 18.97 -17.17
CA LEU A 95 -0.51 18.27 -17.28
C LEU A 95 -0.55 17.03 -16.38
N ILE A 96 -0.21 15.85 -16.92
CA ILE A 96 -0.11 14.60 -16.17
C ILE A 96 1.31 14.04 -16.30
N TYR A 97 1.96 13.75 -15.19
CA TYR A 97 3.30 13.18 -15.17
C TYR A 97 3.39 11.97 -14.24
N HIS A 98 3.60 10.79 -14.82
CA HIS A 98 3.58 9.49 -14.14
C HIS A 98 4.93 9.15 -13.49
N ASP A 99 5.49 10.10 -12.77
CA ASP A 99 6.69 9.89 -11.96
C ASP A 99 6.80 11.00 -10.90
N MET A 100 7.73 10.83 -9.98
CA MET A 100 8.14 11.87 -9.05
C MET A 100 8.99 12.92 -9.77
N ILE A 101 8.71 14.19 -9.48
CA ILE A 101 9.44 15.33 -10.05
C ILE A 101 10.67 15.63 -9.18
N ASP A 102 11.86 15.66 -9.78
CA ASP A 102 13.09 16.07 -9.08
C ASP A 102 13.08 17.59 -8.84
N LYS A 103 12.78 17.98 -7.59
CA LYS A 103 12.66 19.38 -7.13
C LYS A 103 14.00 20.13 -7.08
N ARG A 104 15.13 19.45 -7.30
CA ARG A 104 16.46 20.07 -7.33
C ARG A 104 16.78 20.71 -8.68
N ILE A 105 16.06 20.30 -9.74
CA ILE A 105 16.22 20.86 -11.08
C ILE A 105 15.48 22.20 -11.15
N LYS A 106 16.21 23.27 -11.51
CA LYS A 106 15.67 24.65 -11.53
C LYS A 106 14.38 24.79 -12.33
N GLN A 107 14.33 24.21 -13.54
CA GLN A 107 13.16 24.24 -14.41
C GLN A 107 11.95 23.56 -13.76
N ASN A 108 12.13 22.38 -13.19
CA ASN A 108 11.05 21.65 -12.51
C ASN A 108 10.50 22.42 -11.31
N LYS A 109 11.38 23.06 -10.53
CA LYS A 109 10.97 23.91 -9.42
C LYS A 109 10.13 25.10 -9.89
N GLU A 110 10.52 25.73 -10.99
CA GLU A 110 9.76 26.85 -11.57
C GLU A 110 8.34 26.43 -12.00
N ILE A 111 8.17 25.26 -12.62
CA ILE A 111 6.86 24.69 -12.95
C ILE A 111 6.00 24.53 -11.69
N LEU A 112 6.57 23.90 -10.65
CA LEU A 112 5.85 23.63 -9.41
C LEU A 112 5.48 24.92 -8.66
N ASP A 113 6.27 25.99 -8.79
CA ASP A 113 6.01 27.27 -8.14
C ASP A 113 4.95 28.10 -8.90
N LYS A 114 4.89 28.01 -10.24
CA LYS A 114 3.96 28.80 -11.07
C LYS A 114 2.65 28.08 -11.39
N ILE A 115 2.65 26.75 -11.54
CA ILE A 115 1.49 25.97 -11.94
C ILE A 115 0.87 25.29 -10.70
N PRO A 116 -0.44 25.50 -10.43
CA PRO A 116 -1.16 24.74 -9.42
C PRO A 116 -0.96 23.23 -9.63
N ASN A 117 -0.45 22.55 -8.61
CA ASN A 117 -0.06 21.14 -8.73
C ASN A 117 -0.59 20.28 -7.60
N HIS A 118 -0.75 18.99 -7.89
CA HIS A 118 -1.12 17.97 -6.91
C HIS A 118 -0.22 16.74 -7.04
N GLN A 119 0.40 16.35 -5.93
CA GLN A 119 1.30 15.20 -5.85
C GLN A 119 0.54 13.94 -5.44
N CYS A 120 0.41 12.99 -6.37
CA CYS A 120 -0.16 11.67 -6.20
C CYS A 120 0.92 10.64 -5.86
N LYS A 121 1.51 10.77 -4.66
CA LYS A 121 2.49 9.79 -4.17
C LYS A 121 1.80 8.46 -3.83
N ARG A 122 2.55 7.37 -3.92
CA ARG A 122 2.17 6.08 -3.35
C ARG A 122 1.78 6.21 -1.88
N LEU A 123 0.69 5.55 -1.52
CA LEU A 123 0.20 5.52 -0.15
C LEU A 123 0.71 4.27 0.56
N GLU A 124 1.31 4.47 1.73
CA GLU A 124 1.86 3.39 2.55
C GLU A 124 1.45 3.57 4.01
N GLY A 125 1.33 2.46 4.74
CA GLY A 125 1.05 2.47 6.18
C GLY A 125 -0.15 3.35 6.55
N ALA A 126 0.10 4.38 7.38
CA ALA A 126 -0.94 5.27 7.88
C ALA A 126 -1.66 6.07 6.78
N ASP A 127 -0.95 6.46 5.71
CA ASP A 127 -1.53 7.23 4.61
C ASP A 127 -2.57 6.39 3.85
N LEU A 128 -2.26 5.10 3.60
CA LEU A 128 -3.18 4.18 2.95
C LEU A 128 -4.39 3.85 3.85
N VAL A 129 -4.16 3.64 5.15
CA VAL A 129 -5.24 3.45 6.13
C VAL A 129 -6.19 4.65 6.14
N MET A 130 -5.65 5.86 6.10
CA MET A 130 -6.45 7.08 6.06
C MET A 130 -7.27 7.18 4.77
N TRP A 131 -6.66 6.87 3.62
CA TRP A 131 -7.37 6.86 2.34
C TRP A 131 -8.53 5.85 2.35
N ILE A 132 -8.34 4.63 2.87
CA ILE A 132 -9.42 3.63 2.99
C ILE A 132 -10.56 4.13 3.87
N ARG A 133 -10.25 4.77 4.99
CA ARG A 133 -11.26 5.37 5.89
C ARG A 133 -12.09 6.43 5.16
N GLN A 134 -11.43 7.29 4.40
CA GLN A 134 -12.08 8.31 3.58
C GLN A 134 -12.93 7.67 2.48
N TYR A 135 -12.42 6.63 1.81
CA TYR A 135 -13.12 5.91 0.76
C TYR A 135 -14.39 5.21 1.27
N CYS A 136 -14.34 4.58 2.45
CA CYS A 136 -15.53 4.03 3.09
C CYS A 136 -16.55 5.13 3.38
N THR A 137 -16.09 6.24 3.98
CA THR A 137 -16.96 7.35 4.39
C THR A 137 -17.64 8.00 3.20
N SER A 138 -16.92 8.24 2.09
CA SER A 138 -17.48 8.83 0.87
C SER A 138 -18.52 7.93 0.19
N ASN A 139 -18.44 6.61 0.39
CA ASN A 139 -19.43 5.64 -0.07
C ASN A 139 -20.57 5.38 0.94
N GLY A 140 -20.59 6.12 2.06
CA GLY A 140 -21.60 6.02 3.10
C GLY A 140 -21.45 4.82 4.04
N PHE A 141 -20.26 4.22 4.09
CA PHE A 141 -19.91 3.13 5.00
C PHE A 141 -19.09 3.65 6.19
N LYS A 142 -19.24 2.97 7.33
CA LYS A 142 -18.40 3.18 8.51
C LYS A 142 -17.62 1.90 8.81
N MET A 143 -16.44 2.03 9.40
CA MET A 143 -15.68 0.90 9.95
C MET A 143 -15.73 0.95 11.47
N THR A 144 -16.00 -0.18 12.11
CA THR A 144 -15.87 -0.30 13.57
C THR A 144 -14.41 -0.10 14.01
N PRO A 145 -14.14 0.32 15.26
CA PRO A 145 -12.76 0.58 15.71
C PRO A 145 -11.80 -0.60 15.54
N ASP A 146 -12.27 -1.80 15.85
CA ASP A 146 -11.56 -3.07 15.67
C ASP A 146 -11.33 -3.42 14.20
N ALA A 147 -12.27 -3.13 13.29
CA ALA A 147 -12.07 -3.27 11.86
C ALA A 147 -10.96 -2.33 11.37
N GLN A 148 -10.92 -1.09 11.86
CA GLN A 148 -9.86 -0.13 11.51
C GLN A 148 -8.48 -0.59 12.00
N GLU A 149 -8.40 -1.15 13.21
CA GLU A 149 -7.17 -1.74 13.76
C GLU A 149 -6.73 -2.96 12.93
N TYR A 150 -7.67 -3.79 12.51
CA TYR A 150 -7.41 -4.94 11.66
C TYR A 150 -6.87 -4.53 10.28
N VAL A 151 -7.52 -3.57 9.59
CA VAL A 151 -7.05 -3.05 8.29
C VAL A 151 -5.66 -2.42 8.41
N ALA A 152 -5.42 -1.64 9.46
CA ALA A 152 -4.10 -1.07 9.71
C ALA A 152 -3.03 -2.16 9.91
N HIS A 153 -3.38 -3.21 10.63
CA HIS A 153 -2.50 -4.35 10.79
C HIS A 153 -2.25 -5.07 9.46
N LEU A 154 -3.26 -5.30 8.62
CA LEU A 154 -3.08 -5.91 7.30
C LEU A 154 -2.13 -5.09 6.43
N ILE A 155 -2.31 -3.77 6.37
CA ILE A 155 -1.51 -2.86 5.54
C ILE A 155 -0.05 -2.79 5.99
N ASP A 156 0.22 -2.85 7.30
CA ASP A 156 1.61 -2.90 7.79
C ASP A 156 2.40 -4.11 7.26
N LEU A 157 1.68 -5.15 6.85
CA LEU A 157 2.28 -6.42 6.43
C LEU A 157 2.29 -6.57 4.93
N TRP A 158 1.26 -6.05 4.29
CA TRP A 158 1.22 -5.96 2.85
C TRP A 158 2.15 -4.84 2.42
N GLN A 159 3.36 -5.20 2.00
CA GLN A 159 4.20 -4.26 1.28
C GLN A 159 3.60 -3.99 -0.10
N ASP A 160 3.76 -2.76 -0.57
CA ASP A 160 3.53 -2.41 -1.96
C ASP A 160 2.08 -2.56 -2.47
N VAL A 161 1.07 -2.49 -1.60
CA VAL A 161 -0.34 -2.61 -2.01
C VAL A 161 -0.75 -1.44 -2.92
N PRO A 162 -1.17 -1.69 -4.16
CA PRO A 162 -1.69 -0.63 -5.02
C PRO A 162 -3.03 -0.11 -4.48
N VAL A 163 -3.25 1.20 -4.55
CA VAL A 163 -4.54 1.80 -4.12
C VAL A 163 -5.71 1.25 -4.95
N SER A 164 -5.50 0.94 -6.23
CA SER A 164 -6.51 0.32 -7.11
C SER A 164 -6.98 -1.06 -6.63
N PHE A 165 -6.08 -1.84 -6.01
CA PHE A 165 -6.43 -3.12 -5.40
C PHE A 165 -7.35 -2.91 -4.21
N MET A 166 -6.98 -2.01 -3.29
CA MET A 166 -7.82 -1.67 -2.13
C MET A 166 -9.17 -1.13 -2.55
N ARG A 167 -9.21 -0.28 -3.59
CA ARG A 167 -10.46 0.22 -4.16
C ARG A 167 -11.38 -0.93 -4.58
N THR A 168 -10.85 -1.85 -5.38
CA THR A 168 -11.62 -3.00 -5.90
C THR A 168 -12.16 -3.88 -4.78
N GLU A 169 -11.34 -4.13 -3.76
CA GLU A 169 -11.73 -4.94 -2.60
C GLU A 169 -12.85 -4.26 -1.79
N PHE A 170 -12.72 -2.96 -1.54
CA PHE A 170 -13.76 -2.23 -0.80
C PHE A 170 -15.04 -2.04 -1.62
N ASP A 171 -14.95 -1.84 -2.94
CA ASP A 171 -16.11 -1.84 -3.82
C ASP A 171 -16.87 -3.18 -3.75
N ARG A 172 -16.15 -4.30 -3.71
CA ARG A 172 -16.73 -5.63 -3.49
C ARG A 172 -17.41 -5.74 -2.12
N TYR A 173 -16.78 -5.26 -1.04
CA TYR A 173 -17.37 -5.27 0.29
C TYR A 173 -18.67 -4.46 0.35
N PHE A 174 -18.71 -3.29 -0.29
CA PHE A 174 -19.89 -2.45 -0.33
C PHE A 174 -21.09 -3.15 -1.00
N LEU A 175 -20.84 -4.03 -1.97
CA LEU A 175 -21.88 -4.82 -2.63
C LEU A 175 -22.35 -6.02 -1.80
N GLN A 176 -21.48 -6.59 -0.96
CA GLN A 176 -21.78 -7.76 -0.14
C GLN A 176 -22.54 -7.40 1.15
N ILE A 177 -22.27 -6.23 1.72
CA ILE A 177 -22.94 -5.77 2.94
C ILE A 177 -24.37 -5.36 2.61
N THR A 178 -25.31 -6.22 2.97
CA THR A 178 -26.75 -5.96 2.86
C THR A 178 -27.29 -5.53 4.21
N GLY A 179 -27.83 -4.31 4.30
CA GLY A 179 -28.37 -3.75 5.55
C GLY A 179 -27.57 -2.55 6.07
N GLU A 180 -27.15 -2.61 7.34
CA GLU A 180 -26.42 -1.51 7.96
C GLU A 180 -25.04 -1.37 7.31
N LYS A 181 -24.70 -0.17 6.83
CA LYS A 181 -23.46 0.13 6.12
C LYS A 181 -22.26 0.23 7.07
N VAL A 182 -22.01 -0.83 7.82
CA VAL A 182 -20.93 -0.94 8.80
C VAL A 182 -20.06 -2.14 8.46
N ILE A 183 -18.78 -1.89 8.27
CA ILE A 183 -17.75 -2.90 8.05
C ILE A 183 -17.19 -3.29 9.42
N THR A 184 -17.41 -4.53 9.83
CA THR A 184 -16.89 -5.11 11.07
C THR A 184 -15.59 -5.87 10.81
N LYS A 185 -14.87 -6.20 11.88
CA LYS A 185 -13.66 -7.02 11.78
C LYS A 185 -13.99 -8.42 11.24
N GLU A 186 -15.04 -9.04 11.76
CA GLU A 186 -15.46 -10.40 11.38
C GLU A 186 -15.77 -10.48 9.88
N PHE A 187 -16.45 -9.46 9.36
CA PHE A 187 -16.75 -9.38 7.93
C PHE A 187 -15.48 -9.33 7.08
N LEU A 188 -14.48 -8.55 7.49
CA LEU A 188 -13.19 -8.46 6.80
C LEU A 188 -12.39 -9.77 6.85
N GLU A 189 -12.43 -10.47 7.99
CA GLU A 189 -11.77 -11.78 8.14
C GLU A 189 -12.40 -12.86 7.24
N GLU A 190 -13.73 -12.87 7.13
CA GLU A 190 -14.47 -13.84 6.31
C GLU A 190 -14.41 -13.53 4.81
N ASN A 191 -14.47 -12.26 4.44
CA ASN A 191 -14.62 -11.83 3.05
C ASN A 191 -13.33 -11.31 2.42
N GLY A 192 -12.25 -11.16 3.18
CA GLY A 192 -10.96 -10.67 2.68
C GLY A 192 -10.36 -11.54 1.58
N SER A 193 -9.83 -10.93 0.52
CA SER A 193 -9.10 -11.66 -0.52
C SER A 193 -7.76 -12.21 0.00
N ASP A 194 -7.24 -13.21 -0.70
CA ASP A 194 -6.00 -13.89 -0.38
C ASP A 194 -4.76 -13.10 -0.85
N TYR A 195 -4.79 -11.76 -0.78
CA TYR A 195 -3.63 -10.95 -1.17
C TYR A 195 -2.45 -11.23 -0.25
N GLY A 196 -1.49 -12.00 -0.76
CA GLY A 196 -0.11 -12.25 -0.31
C GLY A 196 0.17 -12.70 1.12
N ALA A 197 -0.59 -12.25 2.11
CA ALA A 197 -0.36 -12.51 3.52
C ALA A 197 -1.51 -13.24 4.23
N LYS A 198 -2.70 -13.40 3.63
CA LYS A 198 -3.80 -14.15 4.28
C LYS A 198 -3.36 -15.58 4.62
N ASN A 199 -2.68 -16.26 3.69
CA ASN A 199 -2.11 -17.59 3.94
C ASN A 199 -1.05 -17.58 5.06
N ILE A 200 -0.27 -16.50 5.20
CA ILE A 200 0.76 -16.38 6.25
C ILE A 200 0.12 -16.10 7.62
N PHE A 201 -0.97 -15.33 7.66
CA PHE A 201 -1.77 -15.12 8.86
C PHE A 201 -2.48 -16.39 9.31
N THR A 202 -3.17 -17.05 8.39
CA THR A 202 -3.82 -18.33 8.66
C THR A 202 -2.77 -19.35 9.10
N PHE A 203 -1.58 -19.34 8.50
CA PHE A 203 -0.47 -20.19 8.91
C PHE A 203 -0.02 -19.89 10.34
N LYS A 204 0.20 -18.62 10.70
CA LYS A 204 0.55 -18.22 12.08
C LYS A 204 -0.51 -18.67 13.06
N GLU A 205 -1.79 -18.38 12.79
CA GLU A 205 -2.89 -18.74 13.68
C GLU A 205 -3.03 -20.26 13.83
N ALA A 206 -2.95 -21.00 12.72
CA ALA A 206 -2.95 -22.46 12.72
C ALA A 206 -1.77 -23.00 13.54
N LEU A 207 -0.57 -22.42 13.37
CA LEU A 207 0.62 -22.78 14.14
C LEU A 207 0.41 -22.57 15.63
N LEU A 208 -0.04 -21.38 16.05
CA LEU A 208 -0.27 -21.06 17.45
C LEU A 208 -1.41 -21.88 18.07
N LYS A 209 -2.45 -22.22 17.29
CA LYS A 209 -3.55 -23.11 17.69
C LYS A 209 -3.19 -24.59 17.64
N ARG A 210 -2.02 -24.94 17.07
CA ARG A 210 -1.57 -26.31 16.81
C ARG A 210 -2.51 -27.10 15.89
N ASP A 211 -3.13 -26.39 14.96
CA ASP A 211 -3.99 -26.95 13.93
C ASP A 211 -3.15 -27.54 12.80
N ILE A 212 -2.81 -28.82 12.94
CA ILE A 212 -1.92 -29.54 12.02
C ILE A 212 -2.55 -29.65 10.64
N ASP A 213 -3.85 -29.88 10.55
CA ASP A 213 -4.55 -30.09 9.28
C ASP A 213 -4.48 -28.84 8.42
N THR A 214 -4.82 -27.67 9.00
CA THR A 214 -4.70 -26.38 8.30
C THR A 214 -3.24 -26.06 7.93
N LEU A 215 -2.26 -26.39 8.79
CA LEU A 215 -0.85 -26.18 8.45
C LEU A 215 -0.40 -27.01 7.25
N LEU A 216 -0.82 -28.28 7.18
CA LEU A 216 -0.49 -29.19 6.07
C LEU A 216 -1.03 -28.69 4.73
N GLU A 217 -2.22 -28.10 4.72
CA GLU A 217 -2.81 -27.47 3.54
C GLU A 217 -2.06 -26.20 3.11
N LEU A 218 -1.51 -25.44 4.06
CA LEU A 218 -0.84 -24.17 3.80
C LEU A 218 0.63 -24.28 3.37
N PHE A 219 1.33 -25.37 3.74
CA PHE A 219 2.75 -25.54 3.41
C PHE A 219 3.06 -25.46 1.91
N PRO A 220 2.32 -26.10 0.99
CA PRO A 220 2.55 -25.97 -0.45
C PRO A 220 2.54 -24.50 -0.92
N PHE A 221 1.63 -23.68 -0.38
CA PHE A 221 1.53 -22.26 -0.72
C PHE A 221 2.69 -21.45 -0.15
N MET A 222 3.10 -21.72 1.09
CA MET A 222 4.24 -21.04 1.69
C MET A 222 5.55 -21.35 0.97
N PHE A 223 5.79 -22.61 0.61
CA PHE A 223 7.01 -23.01 -0.11
C PHE A 223 6.98 -22.64 -1.60
N GLY A 224 5.80 -22.43 -2.18
CA GLY A 224 5.65 -21.94 -3.56
C GLY A 224 5.86 -20.43 -3.71
N TYR A 225 5.96 -19.68 -2.62
CA TYR A 225 6.15 -18.22 -2.65
C TYR A 225 7.57 -17.88 -3.11
N LYS A 226 7.69 -17.06 -4.18
CA LYS A 226 8.99 -16.56 -4.69
C LYS A 226 9.79 -15.74 -3.65
N GLU A 227 9.20 -15.47 -2.49
CA GLU A 227 9.79 -14.74 -1.37
C GLU A 227 9.67 -15.51 -0.04
N LEU A 228 9.93 -16.82 -0.07
CA LEU A 228 9.94 -17.68 1.12
C LEU A 228 10.74 -17.07 2.30
N ASP A 229 11.90 -16.46 2.04
CA ASP A 229 12.71 -15.77 3.06
C ASP A 229 11.96 -14.61 3.74
N ARG A 230 11.10 -13.90 3.00
CA ARG A 230 10.29 -12.80 3.52
C ARG A 230 9.15 -13.33 4.39
N ALA A 231 8.46 -14.37 3.92
CA ALA A 231 7.43 -15.06 4.71
C ALA A 231 8.01 -15.61 6.02
N MET A 232 9.20 -16.21 5.97
CA MET A 232 9.91 -16.73 7.14
C MET A 232 10.33 -15.62 8.10
N SER A 233 10.87 -14.51 7.60
CA SER A 233 11.23 -13.34 8.41
C SER A 233 10.00 -12.73 9.08
N TYR A 234 8.86 -12.74 8.40
CA TYR A 234 7.61 -12.28 8.99
C TYR A 234 7.09 -13.21 10.10
N ILE A 235 7.03 -14.53 9.85
CA ILE A 235 6.62 -15.52 10.87
C ILE A 235 7.54 -15.43 12.09
N GLU A 236 8.85 -15.30 11.86
CA GLU A 236 9.85 -15.10 12.91
C GLU A 236 9.54 -13.86 13.78
N GLY A 237 9.26 -12.71 13.17
CA GLY A 237 8.89 -11.50 13.89
C GLY A 237 7.61 -11.66 14.72
N GLN A 238 6.61 -12.35 14.16
CA GLN A 238 5.35 -12.64 14.86
C GLN A 238 5.54 -13.60 16.03
N LEU A 239 6.36 -14.64 15.88
CA LEU A 239 6.67 -15.59 16.96
C LEU A 239 7.48 -14.93 18.07
N ARG A 240 8.41 -14.01 17.74
CA ARG A 240 9.14 -13.20 18.74
C ARG A 240 8.20 -12.33 19.56
N LEU A 241 7.29 -11.62 18.90
CA LEU A 241 6.27 -10.82 19.58
C LEU A 241 5.42 -11.72 20.50
N GLN A 242 4.96 -12.86 19.99
CA GLN A 242 4.18 -13.80 20.78
C GLN A 242 4.96 -14.31 22.00
N LEU A 243 6.25 -14.61 21.85
CA LEU A 243 7.10 -15.07 22.94
C LEU A 243 7.23 -14.00 24.02
N LEU A 244 7.60 -12.78 23.63
CA LEU A 244 7.72 -11.63 24.54
C LEU A 244 6.44 -11.43 25.35
N VAL A 245 5.30 -11.36 24.67
CA VAL A 245 4.00 -11.11 25.32
C VAL A 245 3.60 -12.27 26.23
N SER A 246 3.90 -13.52 25.84
CA SER A 246 3.61 -14.71 26.66
C SER A 246 4.46 -14.75 27.93
N GLU A 247 5.75 -14.40 27.84
CA GLU A 247 6.66 -14.32 28.99
C GLU A 247 6.26 -13.20 29.96
N CYS A 248 5.98 -12.00 29.45
CA CYS A 248 5.50 -10.89 30.26
C CYS A 248 4.17 -11.21 30.97
N ARG A 249 3.24 -11.87 30.27
CA ARG A 249 1.97 -12.31 30.87
C ARG A 249 2.20 -13.36 31.97
N GLN A 250 3.09 -14.32 31.76
CA GLN A 250 3.46 -15.30 32.80
C GLN A 250 4.11 -14.63 34.03
N ALA A 251 4.81 -13.52 33.83
CA ALA A 251 5.34 -12.68 34.91
C ALA A 251 4.27 -11.79 35.57
N GLY A 252 3.00 -11.89 35.18
CA GLY A 252 1.87 -11.15 35.78
C GLY A 252 1.60 -9.77 35.18
N MET A 253 2.25 -9.42 34.06
CA MET A 253 2.03 -8.11 33.43
C MET A 253 0.65 -8.04 32.74
N SER A 254 0.01 -6.88 32.85
CA SER A 254 -1.20 -6.55 32.07
C SER A 254 -0.82 -6.19 30.62
N VAL A 255 -1.78 -6.27 29.70
CA VAL A 255 -1.57 -5.84 28.31
C VAL A 255 -1.07 -4.40 28.20
N GLN A 256 -1.59 -3.50 29.04
CA GLN A 256 -1.17 -2.10 29.08
C GLN A 256 0.28 -1.94 29.55
N ALA A 257 0.69 -2.71 30.57
CA ALA A 257 2.07 -2.69 31.04
C ALA A 257 3.05 -3.18 29.97
N ILE A 258 2.65 -4.17 29.16
CA ILE A 258 3.46 -4.69 28.05
C ILE A 258 3.56 -3.67 26.91
N GLN A 259 2.46 -2.99 26.58
CA GLN A 259 2.46 -1.90 25.59
C GLN A 259 3.38 -0.75 26.02
N ASN A 260 3.31 -0.35 27.29
CA ASN A 260 4.20 0.66 27.84
C ASN A 260 5.66 0.20 27.81
N LEU A 261 5.95 -1.04 28.24
CA LEU A 261 7.29 -1.62 28.16
C LEU A 261 7.85 -1.57 26.72
N CYS A 262 7.06 -1.98 25.72
CA CYS A 262 7.49 -1.93 24.32
C CYS A 262 7.78 -0.50 23.88
N LYS A 263 6.94 0.46 24.29
CA LYS A 263 7.09 1.87 23.97
C LYS A 263 8.34 2.49 24.63
N ASP A 264 8.58 2.19 25.90
CA ASP A 264 9.69 2.73 26.70
C ASP A 264 11.06 2.25 26.18
N HIS A 265 11.08 1.14 25.44
CA HIS A 265 12.26 0.57 24.81
C HIS A 265 12.34 0.83 23.30
N ASP A 266 11.61 1.83 22.78
CA ASP A 266 11.58 2.21 21.36
C ASP A 266 11.31 1.03 20.40
N SER A 267 10.49 0.07 20.85
CA SER A 267 10.10 -1.06 20.02
C SER A 267 9.16 -0.61 18.90
N SER A 268 9.27 -1.24 17.73
CA SER A 268 8.37 -1.04 16.59
C SER A 268 7.01 -1.75 16.75
N PHE A 269 6.80 -2.52 17.82
CA PHE A 269 5.55 -3.25 18.05
C PHE A 269 4.38 -2.31 18.38
N LYS A 270 3.33 -2.37 17.56
CA LYS A 270 2.11 -1.58 17.75
C LYS A 270 1.19 -2.19 18.82
N PRO A 271 0.30 -1.40 19.44
CA PRO A 271 -0.60 -1.86 20.51
C PRO A 271 -1.51 -3.03 20.12
N TYR A 272 -2.03 -3.05 18.89
CA TYR A 272 -3.01 -4.07 18.44
C TYR A 272 -2.39 -5.47 18.31
N PRO A 273 -1.25 -5.67 17.61
CA PRO A 273 -0.54 -6.95 17.63
C PRO A 273 -0.20 -7.46 19.04
N ILE A 274 0.17 -6.57 19.97
CA ILE A 274 0.43 -6.92 21.38
C ILE A 274 -0.84 -7.45 22.03
N LYS A 275 -1.99 -6.80 21.81
CA LYS A 275 -3.29 -7.23 22.33
C LYS A 275 -3.67 -8.62 21.83
N LEU A 276 -3.58 -8.86 20.52
CA LEU A 276 -3.87 -10.17 19.93
C LEU A 276 -2.95 -11.26 20.49
N ALA A 277 -1.65 -10.98 20.59
CA ALA A 277 -0.70 -11.90 21.17
C ALA A 277 -1.04 -12.20 22.65
N TYR A 278 -1.44 -11.18 23.41
CA TYR A 278 -1.81 -11.32 24.82
C TYR A 278 -3.04 -12.22 24.99
N GLU A 279 -4.06 -12.04 24.15
CA GLU A 279 -5.27 -12.87 24.13
C GLU A 279 -4.95 -14.33 23.77
N ALA A 280 -3.98 -14.56 22.88
CA ALA A 280 -3.53 -15.90 22.50
C ALA A 280 -2.59 -16.56 23.54
N SER A 281 -1.90 -15.79 24.38
CA SER A 281 -0.89 -16.32 25.33
C SER A 281 -1.35 -17.47 26.25
N PRO A 282 -2.59 -17.53 26.78
CA PRO A 282 -3.01 -18.60 27.70
C PRO A 282 -2.92 -20.01 27.13
N ARG A 283 -3.10 -20.15 25.81
CA ARG A 283 -3.05 -21.44 25.12
C ARG A 283 -1.64 -21.79 24.62
N ILE A 284 -0.66 -20.90 24.80
CA ILE A 284 0.68 -21.03 24.23
C ILE A 284 1.68 -21.42 25.31
N SER A 285 2.35 -22.55 25.11
CA SER A 285 3.49 -22.94 25.93
C SER A 285 4.74 -22.14 25.52
N VAL A 286 5.23 -21.29 26.43
CA VAL A 286 6.49 -20.53 26.27
C VAL A 286 7.68 -21.44 25.96
N LYS A 287 7.79 -22.59 26.63
CA LYS A 287 8.88 -23.55 26.41
C LYS A 287 8.90 -24.08 24.97
N ALA A 288 7.74 -24.54 24.50
CA ALA A 288 7.53 -24.96 23.11
C ALA A 288 7.85 -23.85 22.11
N LEU A 289 7.37 -22.62 22.37
CA LEU A 289 7.57 -21.48 21.47
C LEU A 289 9.05 -21.07 21.38
N ARG A 290 9.79 -21.10 22.51
CA ARG A 290 11.25 -20.91 22.51
C ARG A 290 11.98 -21.96 21.68
N ALA A 291 11.57 -23.23 21.80
CA ALA A 291 12.16 -24.32 21.02
C ALA A 291 11.88 -24.16 19.52
N LEU A 292 10.66 -23.78 19.16
CA LEU A 292 10.28 -23.46 17.78
C LEU A 292 11.12 -22.30 17.21
N LEU A 293 11.23 -21.18 17.94
CA LEU A 293 12.04 -20.04 17.51
C LEU A 293 13.52 -20.40 17.33
N LYS A 294 14.07 -21.18 18.26
CA LYS A 294 15.46 -21.65 18.15
C LYS A 294 15.67 -22.48 16.88
N GLY A 295 14.81 -23.47 16.63
CA GLY A 295 14.89 -24.29 15.42
C GLY A 295 14.69 -23.47 14.15
N LEU A 296 13.84 -22.43 14.19
CA LEU A 296 13.62 -21.52 13.07
C LEU A 296 14.91 -20.77 12.71
N TYR A 297 15.65 -20.26 13.71
CA TYR A 297 16.92 -19.59 13.46
C TYR A 297 17.99 -20.54 12.89
N GLU A 298 18.04 -21.78 13.36
CA GLU A 298 18.94 -22.80 12.81
C GLU A 298 18.63 -23.06 11.32
N ILE A 299 17.35 -23.18 10.96
CA ILE A 299 16.92 -23.38 9.56
C ILE A 299 17.24 -22.15 8.69
N ILE A 300 16.97 -20.94 9.19
CA ILE A 300 17.29 -19.69 8.46
C ILE A 300 18.81 -19.59 8.22
N LEU A 301 19.63 -19.95 9.21
CA LEU A 301 21.09 -19.97 9.10
C LEU A 301 21.57 -21.00 8.08
N ASP A 302 21.04 -22.23 8.13
CA ASP A 302 21.39 -23.33 7.24
C ASP A 302 20.99 -23.01 5.79
N SER A 303 19.81 -22.41 5.58
CA SER A 303 19.32 -21.96 4.26
C SER A 303 20.25 -20.90 3.66
N ARG A 304 20.57 -19.84 4.42
CA ARG A 304 21.45 -18.75 3.96
C ARG A 304 22.89 -19.18 3.72
N SER A 305 23.33 -20.27 4.35
CA SER A 305 24.65 -20.86 4.15
C SER A 305 24.68 -21.97 3.08
N SER A 306 23.56 -22.21 2.38
CA SER A 306 23.38 -23.27 1.37
C SER A 306 23.65 -24.69 1.91
N LYS A 307 23.46 -24.89 3.22
CA LYS A 307 23.76 -26.16 3.92
C LYS A 307 22.52 -26.97 4.29
N GLY A 308 21.33 -26.40 4.19
CA GLY A 308 20.12 -27.07 4.65
C GLY A 308 18.90 -26.81 3.78
N ASP A 309 17.96 -27.75 3.91
CA ASP A 309 16.70 -27.75 3.20
C ASP A 309 15.61 -27.05 4.01
N ILE A 310 14.92 -26.10 3.39
CA ILE A 310 13.83 -25.34 3.99
C ILE A 310 12.61 -26.22 4.32
N TRP A 311 12.49 -27.40 3.71
CA TRP A 311 11.49 -28.40 4.07
C TRP A 311 11.57 -28.82 5.56
N ARG A 312 12.73 -28.65 6.21
CA ARG A 312 12.89 -28.85 7.66
C ARG A 312 11.99 -27.93 8.50
N PHE A 313 11.56 -26.80 7.94
CA PHE A 313 10.63 -25.89 8.62
C PHE A 313 9.26 -26.54 8.85
N ARG A 314 8.80 -27.33 7.89
CA ARG A 314 7.56 -28.10 8.02
C ARG A 314 7.62 -29.02 9.23
N ASP A 315 8.69 -29.81 9.33
CA ASP A 315 8.86 -30.80 10.39
C ASP A 315 9.02 -30.12 11.76
N LEU A 316 9.66 -28.95 11.80
CA LEU A 316 9.75 -28.13 13.01
C LEU A 316 8.37 -27.64 13.49
N CYS A 317 7.54 -27.13 12.58
CA CYS A 317 6.17 -26.70 12.90
C CYS A 317 5.31 -27.87 13.40
N ILE A 318 5.41 -29.05 12.76
CA ILE A 318 4.70 -30.26 13.21
C ILE A 318 5.20 -30.68 14.61
N THR A 319 6.51 -30.62 14.86
CA THR A 319 7.10 -30.91 16.17
C THR A 319 6.58 -29.98 17.25
N TYR A 320 6.42 -28.68 16.93
CA TYR A 320 5.80 -27.72 17.83
C TYR A 320 4.34 -28.09 18.16
N CYS A 321 3.55 -28.50 17.15
CA CYS A 321 2.16 -28.91 17.37
C CYS A 321 2.06 -30.17 18.22
N GLY A 322 2.97 -31.13 18.02
CA GLY A 322 3.10 -32.35 18.81
C GLY A 322 3.73 -32.16 20.20
N TYR A 323 4.16 -30.94 20.54
CA TYR A 323 4.84 -30.66 21.80
C TYR A 323 3.90 -30.86 22.98
N LYS A 324 4.06 -31.98 23.68
CA LYS A 324 3.45 -32.22 25.00
C LYS A 324 4.31 -31.48 26.03
N GLY A 325 3.93 -30.23 26.27
CA GLY A 325 4.53 -29.38 27.30
C GLY A 325 3.95 -29.70 28.66
#